data_AF-A0ABD3QJ27-F1
#
_entry.id   AF-A0ABD3QJ27-F1
#
_cell.length_a   1.000
_cell.length_b   1.000
_cell.length_c   1.000
_cell.angle_alpha   90.00
_cell.angle_beta   90.00
_cell.angle_gamma   90.00
#
_symmetry.space_group_name_H-M   'P 1'
#
loop_
_entity.id
_entity.type
_entity.pdbx_description
1 polymer ?
#
loop_
_entity_poly.entity_id
_entity_poly.type
_entity_poly.pdbx_seq_one_letter_code
_entity_poly.pdbx_strand_id
1 'polypeptide(L)'
;MKLHRVAALLVTQASEAFFHRSPFLRQRHYSTSPLKMNSTTSDLNQVKQRIIKAISIGATAYNSGDVQKCATIYTETAREISPLLPRVFQSKLQDEVGDDNCDRTMDTNYDAKAWALRRIFDSILDHQLPVVPQNYIGDKNISFEPFTPAQLGQPIKVMDNVMGGISNGTWDPDSNSFSGVTSLANNGGFASIRWRFASTQNWSYAKGIYIKGLTHSTPEEHTFSILLKDDMCERIRFANFKVVFANPEKVDQPLLIPFSVFNQMEQMGSALVGSPAFNPVAVTEIGLMAIKPTVVGDFWLGFSEWGLYT
;
A
#
# COMPACT_ATOMS: atom_id res chain seq x y z
N MET A 1 -21.58 -27.37 68.32
CA MET A 1 -20.47 -26.44 68.62
C MET A 1 -20.68 -25.19 67.76
N LYS A 2 -21.06 -24.05 68.38
CA LYS A 2 -21.11 -22.62 67.91
C LYS A 2 -21.63 -22.35 66.47
N LEU A 3 -22.81 -21.80 66.17
CA LEU A 3 -23.51 -20.55 66.55
C LEU A 3 -22.78 -19.21 66.21
N HIS A 4 -23.27 -18.57 65.14
CA HIS A 4 -23.52 -17.12 64.89
C HIS A 4 -22.37 -16.08 64.98
N ARG A 5 -22.25 -15.23 63.94
CA ARG A 5 -22.88 -13.88 63.91
C ARG A 5 -22.59 -13.11 62.60
N VAL A 6 -23.60 -12.35 62.19
CA VAL A 6 -23.68 -11.35 61.12
C VAL A 6 -23.52 -9.94 61.74
N ALA A 7 -22.88 -9.01 61.01
CA ALA A 7 -23.06 -7.54 61.06
C ALA A 7 -22.26 -6.96 59.86
N ALA A 8 -22.74 -6.21 58.86
CA ALA A 8 -23.79 -5.20 58.67
C ALA A 8 -23.41 -3.76 59.12
N LEU A 9 -23.35 -2.84 58.11
CA LEU A 9 -23.50 -1.37 58.14
C LEU A 9 -22.34 -0.55 58.77
N LEU A 10 -21.99 0.70 58.42
CA LEU A 10 -22.51 1.82 57.60
C LEU A 10 -21.40 2.93 57.59
N VAL A 11 -21.31 3.75 56.53
CA VAL A 11 -21.14 5.24 56.49
C VAL A 11 -19.95 5.86 57.27
N THR A 12 -19.11 6.75 56.72
CA THR A 12 -19.41 8.18 56.51
C THR A 12 -18.29 8.90 55.73
N GLN A 13 -18.70 9.92 54.95
CA GLN A 13 -17.91 10.96 54.29
C GLN A 13 -17.14 11.86 55.27
N ALA A 14 -16.01 12.43 54.79
CA ALA A 14 -15.55 13.82 54.96
C ALA A 14 -14.26 13.95 54.10
N SER A 15 -14.23 14.60 52.94
CA SER A 15 -14.28 16.04 52.61
C SER A 15 -13.19 16.90 53.26
N GLU A 16 -12.61 17.75 52.40
CA GLU A 16 -11.71 18.90 52.64
C GLU A 16 -10.20 18.64 52.61
N ALA A 17 -9.34 19.51 52.08
CA ALA A 17 -9.43 20.54 51.04
C ALA A 17 -8.00 21.13 50.90
N PHE A 18 -7.63 21.47 49.67
CA PHE A 18 -6.89 22.69 49.29
C PHE A 18 -5.35 22.79 49.44
N PHE A 19 -4.74 22.92 48.25
CA PHE A 19 -3.56 23.71 47.82
C PHE A 19 -2.16 23.39 48.39
N HIS A 20 -1.05 23.48 47.66
CA HIS A 20 -0.70 24.06 46.35
C HIS A 20 0.70 23.52 46.00
N ARG A 21 0.95 23.05 44.75
CA ARG A 21 2.13 23.41 43.91
C ARG A 21 2.28 22.42 42.75
N SER A 22 1.89 22.87 41.56
CA SER A 22 2.36 22.35 40.29
C SER A 22 3.77 22.89 39.98
N PRO A 23 4.56 22.17 39.19
CA PRO A 23 5.36 22.85 38.18
C PRO A 23 5.12 22.29 36.78
N PHE A 24 4.66 23.18 35.90
CA PHE A 24 5.05 23.30 34.49
C PHE A 24 5.11 22.04 33.63
N LEU A 25 3.95 21.64 33.09
CA LEU A 25 3.89 20.96 31.80
C LEU A 25 3.83 22.03 30.69
N ARG A 26 4.93 22.15 29.94
CA ARG A 26 5.05 22.98 28.75
C ARG A 26 4.21 22.34 27.63
N GLN A 27 2.96 22.75 27.50
CA GLN A 27 2.12 22.38 26.36
C GLN A 27 2.76 22.93 25.07
N ARG A 28 3.33 22.03 24.27
CA ARG A 28 3.64 22.32 22.86
C ARG A 28 2.32 22.29 22.10
N HIS A 29 1.81 23.47 21.76
CA HIS A 29 0.77 23.61 20.75
C HIS A 29 1.34 23.12 19.42
N TYR A 30 0.96 21.90 19.00
CA TYR A 30 1.12 21.48 17.62
C TYR A 30 0.09 22.25 16.80
N SER A 31 0.56 23.24 16.05
CA SER A 31 -0.21 23.85 14.97
C SER A 31 -0.42 22.78 13.91
N THR A 32 -1.61 22.18 13.88
CA THR A 32 -2.06 21.29 12.82
C THR A 32 -2.33 22.12 11.56
N SER A 33 -1.28 22.46 10.84
CA SER A 33 -1.40 22.87 9.44
C SER A 33 -1.77 21.63 8.61
N PRO A 34 -2.79 21.68 7.74
CA PRO A 34 -3.14 20.58 6.87
C PRO A 34 -2.05 20.45 5.79
N LEU A 35 -1.17 19.46 5.94
CA LEU A 35 -0.11 19.19 4.96
C LEU A 35 -0.70 18.42 3.77
N LYS A 36 -0.75 19.13 2.63
CA LYS A 36 -1.12 18.63 1.31
C LYS A 36 -0.36 17.36 0.95
N MET A 37 -1.10 16.29 0.69
CA MET A 37 -0.58 15.04 0.14
C MET A 37 -0.40 15.21 -1.38
N ASN A 38 0.64 15.90 -1.83
CA ASN A 38 0.87 16.16 -3.26
C ASN A 38 2.25 15.66 -3.69
N SER A 39 2.56 14.37 -3.56
CA SER A 39 3.60 13.77 -4.41
C SER A 39 2.98 13.52 -5.78
N THR A 40 3.22 14.40 -6.73
CA THR A 40 2.67 14.22 -8.08
C THR A 40 3.41 13.10 -8.82
N THR A 41 2.80 12.53 -9.87
CA THR A 41 3.48 11.56 -10.75
C THR A 41 4.80 12.11 -11.32
N SER A 42 4.88 13.43 -11.53
CA SER A 42 6.11 14.12 -11.93
C SER A 42 7.19 14.05 -10.84
N ASP A 43 6.84 14.31 -9.58
CA ASP A 43 7.79 14.28 -8.46
C ASP A 43 8.34 12.87 -8.26
N LEU A 44 7.49 11.84 -8.32
CA LEU A 44 7.96 10.46 -8.18
C LEU A 44 8.89 10.05 -9.33
N ASN A 45 8.58 10.43 -10.58
CA ASN A 45 9.47 10.16 -11.71
C ASN A 45 10.84 10.84 -11.52
N GLN A 46 10.87 12.08 -11.03
CA GLN A 46 12.12 12.77 -10.70
C GLN A 46 12.88 12.04 -9.59
N VAL A 47 12.19 11.59 -8.53
CA VAL A 47 12.80 10.79 -7.46
C VAL A 47 13.40 9.49 -8.00
N LYS A 48 12.66 8.75 -8.84
CA LYS A 48 13.16 7.50 -9.44
C LYS A 48 14.42 7.75 -10.27
N GLN A 49 14.47 8.83 -11.06
CA GLN A 49 15.67 9.18 -11.82
C GLN A 49 16.87 9.52 -10.92
N ARG A 50 16.66 10.24 -9.81
CA ARG A 50 17.71 10.52 -8.82
C ARG A 50 18.25 9.23 -8.20
N ILE A 51 17.36 8.31 -7.83
CA ILE A 51 17.74 7.00 -7.28
C ILE A 51 18.56 6.19 -8.31
N ILE A 52 18.11 6.09 -9.57
CA ILE A 52 18.83 5.36 -10.62
C ILE A 52 20.25 5.93 -10.80
N LYS A 53 20.39 7.26 -10.83
CA LYS A 53 21.70 7.93 -10.91
C LYS A 53 22.57 7.62 -9.69
N ALA A 54 22.00 7.72 -8.49
CA ALA A 54 22.73 7.43 -7.25
C ALA A 54 23.20 5.97 -7.22
N ILE A 55 22.34 5.02 -7.61
CA ILE A 55 22.67 3.60 -7.75
C ILE A 55 23.83 3.38 -8.73
N SER A 56 23.81 4.03 -9.89
CA SER A 56 24.86 3.90 -10.90
C SER A 56 26.24 4.31 -10.34
N ILE A 57 26.31 5.43 -9.61
CA ILE A 57 27.56 5.93 -9.04
C ILE A 57 27.95 5.14 -7.78
N GLY A 58 27.00 4.91 -6.86
CA GLY A 58 27.22 4.25 -5.58
C GLY A 58 27.60 2.79 -5.71
N ALA A 59 26.90 2.02 -6.56
CA ALA A 59 27.25 0.62 -6.81
C ALA A 59 28.65 0.49 -7.43
N THR A 60 29.04 1.40 -8.31
CA THR A 60 30.40 1.43 -8.88
C THR A 60 31.45 1.69 -7.79
N ALA A 61 31.20 2.66 -6.89
CA ALA A 61 32.10 2.94 -5.77
C ALA A 61 32.24 1.73 -4.83
N TYR A 62 31.12 1.10 -4.47
CA TYR A 62 31.10 -0.11 -3.65
C TYR A 62 31.90 -1.25 -4.28
N ASN A 63 31.68 -1.52 -5.57
CA ASN A 63 32.40 -2.57 -6.31
C ASN A 63 33.91 -2.30 -6.44
N SER A 64 34.33 -1.03 -6.35
CA SER A 64 35.73 -0.63 -6.29
C SER A 64 36.35 -0.69 -4.88
N GLY A 65 35.58 -1.12 -3.87
CA GLY A 65 36.00 -1.21 -2.47
C GLY A 65 35.77 0.07 -1.65
N ASP A 66 35.29 1.15 -2.27
CA ASP A 66 34.96 2.40 -1.60
C ASP A 66 33.52 2.38 -1.05
N VAL A 67 33.33 1.53 -0.03
CA VAL A 67 32.03 1.31 0.63
C VAL A 67 31.54 2.57 1.33
N GLN A 68 32.46 3.35 1.91
CA GLN A 68 32.13 4.62 2.56
C GLN A 68 31.51 5.60 1.58
N LYS A 69 32.12 5.80 0.40
CA LYS A 69 31.57 6.70 -0.63
C LYS A 69 30.21 6.23 -1.12
N CYS A 70 29.99 4.93 -1.29
CA CYS A 70 28.67 4.38 -1.63
C CYS A 70 27.61 4.79 -0.59
N ALA A 71 27.89 4.54 0.70
CA ALA A 71 26.99 4.88 1.79
C ALA A 71 26.71 6.39 1.88
N THR A 72 27.72 7.23 1.66
CA THR A 72 27.57 8.70 1.61
C THR A 72 26.65 9.13 0.49
N ILE A 73 26.89 8.67 -0.75
CA ILE A 73 26.06 9.00 -1.92
C ILE A 73 24.60 8.62 -1.69
N TYR A 74 24.35 7.42 -1.16
CA TYR A 74 22.98 6.98 -0.86
C TYR A 74 22.34 7.80 0.27
N THR A 75 23.10 8.15 1.31
CA THR A 75 22.58 8.95 2.44
C THR A 75 22.20 10.36 1.97
N GLU A 76 23.05 11.00 1.18
CA GLU A 76 22.78 12.33 0.60
C GLU A 76 21.54 12.27 -0.31
N THR A 77 21.48 11.29 -1.20
CA THR A 77 20.32 11.09 -2.08
C THR A 77 19.04 10.87 -1.28
N ALA A 78 19.09 10.04 -0.23
CA ALA A 78 17.95 9.77 0.65
C ALA A 78 17.40 11.04 1.31
N ARG A 79 18.28 11.94 1.79
CA ARG A 79 17.90 13.23 2.37
C ARG A 79 17.21 14.14 1.36
N GLU A 80 17.73 14.18 0.13
CA GLU A 80 17.15 15.01 -0.94
C GLU A 80 15.76 14.55 -1.38
N ILE A 81 15.55 13.24 -1.50
CA ILE A 81 14.30 12.69 -2.04
C ILE A 81 13.21 12.52 -0.97
N SER A 82 13.58 12.41 0.31
CA SER A 82 12.63 12.14 1.40
C SER A 82 11.42 13.09 1.39
N PRO A 83 11.56 14.43 1.27
CA PRO A 83 10.42 15.35 1.27
C PRO A 83 9.42 15.15 0.12
N LEU A 84 9.84 14.51 -0.96
CA LEU A 84 9.05 14.30 -2.19
C LEU A 84 8.28 12.96 -2.19
N LEU A 85 8.57 12.08 -1.23
CA LEU A 85 8.01 10.74 -1.18
C LEU A 85 6.74 10.65 -0.31
N PRO A 86 5.89 9.63 -0.51
CA PRO A 86 4.82 9.31 0.43
C PRO A 86 5.36 9.04 1.85
N ARG A 87 4.55 9.34 2.89
CA ARG A 87 4.94 9.22 4.31
C ARG A 87 5.54 7.87 4.69
N VAL A 88 5.03 6.78 4.10
CA VAL A 88 5.52 5.40 4.32
C VAL A 88 7.00 5.25 3.98
N PHE A 89 7.51 5.95 2.95
CA PHE A 89 8.93 5.93 2.60
C PHE A 89 9.72 7.00 3.35
N GLN A 90 9.09 8.12 3.71
CA GLN A 90 9.72 9.15 4.52
C GLN A 90 10.20 8.61 5.85
N SER A 91 9.34 7.89 6.60
CA SER A 91 9.72 7.34 7.90
C SER A 91 10.87 6.34 7.76
N LYS A 92 10.78 5.41 6.80
CA LYS A 92 11.84 4.41 6.54
C LYS A 92 13.17 5.06 6.19
N LEU A 93 13.17 6.10 5.34
CA LEU A 93 14.38 6.83 5.00
C LEU A 93 14.92 7.61 6.20
N GLN A 94 14.06 8.23 7.00
CA GLN A 94 14.49 8.98 8.19
C GLN A 94 15.12 8.06 9.25
N ASP A 95 14.53 6.89 9.46
CA ASP A 95 15.03 5.87 10.40
C ASP A 95 16.44 5.39 10.00
N GLU A 96 16.67 5.13 8.71
CA GLU A 96 17.98 4.66 8.21
C GLU A 96 19.03 5.77 8.03
N VAL A 97 18.58 7.00 7.73
CA VAL A 97 19.50 8.14 7.59
C VAL A 97 20.00 8.57 8.97
N GLY A 98 19.15 8.53 9.99
CA GLY A 98 19.44 8.93 11.36
C GLY A 98 19.77 10.41 11.53
N ASP A 99 19.60 10.94 12.74
CA ASP A 99 20.21 12.22 13.12
C ASP A 99 21.73 12.02 13.19
N ASP A 100 22.50 12.81 12.43
CA ASP A 100 23.98 12.84 12.41
C ASP A 100 24.62 13.23 13.77
N ASN A 101 23.87 13.17 14.87
CA ASN A 101 24.19 13.78 16.16
C ASN A 101 24.45 12.78 17.30
N CYS A 102 24.56 11.48 17.02
CA CYS A 102 25.24 10.56 17.92
C CYS A 102 26.71 10.45 17.51
N ASP A 103 27.57 10.86 18.44
CA ASP A 103 29.01 10.64 18.58
C ASP A 103 29.74 9.91 17.44
N ARG A 104 30.86 10.48 16.97
CA ARG A 104 31.78 9.87 15.99
C ARG A 104 32.53 8.68 16.60
N THR A 105 31.80 7.73 17.17
CA THR A 105 32.31 6.43 17.57
C THR A 105 32.34 5.55 16.33
N MET A 106 33.53 5.46 15.74
CA MET A 106 34.23 4.33 15.11
C MET A 106 33.52 3.02 14.68
N ASP A 107 32.20 2.97 14.51
CA ASP A 107 31.47 1.76 14.12
C ASP A 107 30.23 2.06 13.24
N THR A 108 30.31 3.13 12.43
CA THR A 108 29.35 3.27 11.32
C THR A 108 29.67 2.20 10.29
N ASN A 109 28.98 1.07 10.38
CA ASN A 109 29.08 0.00 9.40
C ASN A 109 28.52 0.50 8.04
N TYR A 110 29.40 1.12 7.24
CA TYR A 110 29.06 1.67 5.93
C TYR A 110 28.48 0.62 4.98
N ASP A 111 28.90 -0.64 5.13
CA ASP A 111 28.36 -1.76 4.36
C ASP A 111 26.88 -1.98 4.68
N ALA A 112 26.55 -2.12 5.96
CA ALA A 112 25.16 -2.26 6.42
C ALA A 112 24.30 -1.07 5.97
N LYS A 113 24.82 0.17 6.09
CA LYS A 113 24.11 1.38 5.68
C LYS A 113 23.87 1.42 4.16
N ALA A 114 24.87 1.08 3.35
CA ALA A 114 24.75 1.04 1.89
C ALA A 114 23.67 0.03 1.45
N TRP A 115 23.66 -1.18 2.04
CA TRP A 115 22.66 -2.19 1.74
C TRP A 115 21.26 -1.85 2.24
N ALA A 116 21.14 -1.24 3.43
CA ALA A 116 19.85 -0.80 3.97
C ALA A 116 19.19 0.24 3.06
N LEU A 117 19.93 1.30 2.70
CA LEU A 117 19.45 2.33 1.79
C LEU A 117 19.16 1.78 0.40
N ARG A 118 19.98 0.83 -0.10
CA ARG A 118 19.74 0.19 -1.38
C ARG A 118 18.39 -0.53 -1.43
N ARG A 119 18.06 -1.29 -0.39
CA ARG A 119 16.76 -1.99 -0.30
C ARG A 119 15.59 -1.01 -0.30
N ILE A 120 15.74 0.14 0.37
CA ILE A 120 14.70 1.18 0.35
C ILE A 120 14.58 1.80 -1.04
N PHE A 121 15.70 2.11 -1.69
CA PHE A 121 15.71 2.61 -3.07
C PHE A 121 15.04 1.66 -4.04
N ASP A 122 15.38 0.38 -4.00
CA ASP A 122 14.73 -0.64 -4.83
C ASP A 122 13.22 -0.67 -4.53
N SER A 123 12.81 -0.62 -3.25
CA SER A 123 11.39 -0.53 -2.87
C SER A 123 10.67 0.72 -3.38
N ILE A 124 11.37 1.85 -3.52
CA ILE A 124 10.81 3.10 -4.10
C ILE A 124 10.71 2.99 -5.62
N LEU A 125 11.71 2.40 -6.27
CA LEU A 125 11.70 2.18 -7.72
C LEU A 125 10.53 1.29 -8.13
N ASP A 126 10.23 0.26 -7.33
CA ASP A 126 9.10 -0.65 -7.54
C ASP A 126 7.75 -0.05 -7.12
N HIS A 127 7.75 1.09 -6.41
CA HIS A 127 6.51 1.70 -5.96
C HIS A 127 5.71 2.27 -7.14
N GLN A 128 4.45 1.84 -7.23
CA GLN A 128 3.44 2.39 -8.12
C GLN A 128 2.56 3.36 -7.32
N LEU A 129 2.37 4.58 -7.84
CA LEU A 129 1.38 5.49 -7.25
C LEU A 129 -0.01 4.90 -7.43
N PRO A 130 -0.87 4.96 -6.39
CA PRO A 130 -2.24 4.52 -6.53
C PRO A 130 -2.96 5.37 -7.57
N VAL A 131 -3.75 4.72 -8.44
CA VAL A 131 -4.81 5.41 -9.17
C VAL A 131 -5.85 5.84 -8.15
N VAL A 132 -6.19 7.13 -8.15
CA VAL A 132 -7.18 7.74 -7.25
C VAL A 132 -8.35 8.29 -8.06
N PRO A 133 -9.56 8.40 -7.50
CA PRO A 133 -10.65 9.06 -8.20
C PRO A 133 -10.27 10.50 -8.54
N GLN A 134 -10.57 10.93 -9.76
CA GLN A 134 -10.30 12.28 -10.23
C GLN A 134 -11.60 12.96 -10.64
N ASN A 135 -11.63 14.29 -10.54
CA ASN A 135 -12.70 15.08 -11.13
C ASN A 135 -12.55 15.08 -12.65
N TYR A 136 -13.26 14.17 -13.32
CA TYR A 136 -13.37 14.13 -14.78
C TYR A 136 -14.28 15.27 -15.26
N ILE A 137 -13.80 16.52 -15.15
CA ILE A 137 -14.44 17.70 -15.72
C ILE A 137 -14.19 17.68 -17.24
N GLY A 138 -14.90 16.82 -17.99
CA GLY A 138 -14.74 16.84 -19.45
C GLY A 138 -15.46 15.76 -20.24
N ASP A 139 -15.52 14.52 -19.74
CA ASP A 139 -16.01 13.40 -20.55
C ASP A 139 -17.47 13.06 -20.21
N LYS A 140 -18.40 13.82 -20.81
CA LYS A 140 -19.86 13.59 -20.68
C LYS A 140 -20.36 12.27 -21.30
N ASN A 141 -19.47 11.49 -21.92
CA ASN A 141 -19.83 10.30 -22.69
C ASN A 141 -19.31 8.99 -22.06
N ILE A 142 -18.95 8.97 -20.77
CA ILE A 142 -18.56 7.72 -20.11
C ILE A 142 -19.81 6.87 -19.86
N SER A 143 -19.82 5.66 -20.42
CA SER A 143 -20.84 4.66 -20.13
C SER A 143 -20.29 3.61 -19.18
N PHE A 144 -21.11 3.15 -18.23
CA PHE A 144 -20.75 2.20 -17.19
C PHE A 144 -21.51 0.89 -17.39
N GLU A 145 -20.78 -0.21 -17.47
CA GLU A 145 -21.29 -1.58 -17.59
C GLU A 145 -20.92 -2.38 -16.33
N PRO A 146 -21.83 -2.54 -15.36
CA PRO A 146 -21.52 -3.23 -14.10
C PRO A 146 -21.32 -4.72 -14.30
N PHE A 147 -20.37 -5.30 -13.56
CA PHE A 147 -20.21 -6.75 -13.53
C PHE A 147 -21.43 -7.41 -12.89
N THR A 148 -21.88 -8.51 -13.50
CA THR A 148 -22.99 -9.32 -12.95
C THR A 148 -22.44 -10.50 -12.14
N PRO A 149 -23.18 -10.98 -11.11
CA PRO A 149 -22.79 -12.21 -10.39
C PRO A 149 -22.63 -13.43 -11.31
N ALA A 150 -23.42 -13.50 -12.38
CA ALA A 150 -23.33 -14.57 -13.38
C ALA A 150 -22.02 -14.51 -14.19
N GLN A 151 -21.50 -13.30 -14.45
CA GLN A 151 -20.24 -13.10 -15.14
C GLN A 151 -19.02 -13.39 -14.25
N LEU A 152 -19.04 -12.92 -13.00
CA LEU A 152 -17.92 -13.09 -12.06
C LEU A 152 -17.87 -14.50 -11.45
N GLY A 153 -19.02 -15.07 -11.11
CA GLY A 153 -19.10 -16.30 -10.35
C GLY A 153 -18.57 -16.16 -8.91
N GLN A 154 -18.10 -17.26 -8.33
CA GLN A 154 -17.54 -17.28 -6.98
C GLN A 154 -16.03 -16.98 -6.99
N PRO A 155 -15.53 -16.09 -6.11
CA PRO A 155 -14.11 -15.82 -6.04
C PRO A 155 -13.33 -16.96 -5.39
N ILE A 156 -12.12 -17.18 -5.90
CA ILE A 156 -11.12 -18.04 -5.30
C ILE A 156 -10.29 -17.21 -4.32
N LYS A 157 -10.06 -17.76 -3.13
CA LYS A 157 -9.17 -17.16 -2.11
C LYS A 157 -7.72 -17.54 -2.39
N VAL A 158 -6.85 -16.55 -2.52
CA VAL A 158 -5.40 -16.72 -2.65
C VAL A 158 -4.73 -15.94 -1.52
N MET A 159 -4.17 -16.66 -0.56
CA MET A 159 -3.66 -16.11 0.70
C MET A 159 -2.17 -16.43 0.88
N ASP A 160 -1.47 -15.56 1.59
CA ASP A 160 -0.07 -15.76 1.93
C ASP A 160 0.08 -16.69 3.16
N ASN A 161 -0.22 -17.97 2.97
CA ASN A 161 -0.15 -18.99 4.03
C ASN A 161 1.13 -19.84 3.95
N VAL A 162 2.04 -19.50 3.03
CA VAL A 162 3.32 -20.20 2.87
C VAL A 162 4.13 -20.03 4.15
N MET A 163 4.75 -21.11 4.63
CA MET A 163 5.51 -21.15 5.89
C MET A 163 4.70 -20.78 7.16
N GLY A 164 3.37 -20.92 7.13
CA GLY A 164 2.50 -20.67 8.29
C GLY A 164 2.00 -19.23 8.41
N GLY A 165 2.11 -18.44 7.33
CA GLY A 165 1.48 -17.13 7.24
C GLY A 165 -0.01 -17.18 7.60
N ILE A 166 -0.47 -16.13 8.29
CA ILE A 166 -1.83 -16.08 8.88
C ILE A 166 -2.74 -15.05 8.19
N SER A 167 -2.34 -14.57 7.01
CA SER A 167 -3.14 -13.59 6.27
C SER A 167 -4.41 -14.25 5.74
N ASN A 168 -5.53 -13.55 5.80
CA ASN A 168 -6.82 -14.06 5.35
C ASN A 168 -7.67 -12.94 4.76
N GLY A 169 -8.58 -13.30 3.86
CA GLY A 169 -9.50 -12.39 3.20
C GLY A 169 -10.76 -13.09 2.73
N THR A 170 -11.88 -12.39 2.77
CA THR A 170 -13.18 -12.88 2.32
C THR A 170 -13.90 -11.81 1.52
N TRP A 171 -14.61 -12.26 0.49
CA TRP A 171 -15.53 -11.45 -0.29
C TRP A 171 -16.94 -11.62 0.25
N ASP A 172 -17.62 -10.51 0.49
CA ASP A 172 -19.05 -10.46 0.75
C ASP A 172 -19.76 -9.87 -0.48
N PRO A 173 -20.51 -10.69 -1.25
CA PRO A 173 -21.19 -10.24 -2.45
C PRO A 173 -22.40 -9.34 -2.16
N ASP A 174 -22.99 -9.41 -0.96
CA ASP A 174 -24.19 -8.61 -0.64
C ASP A 174 -23.81 -7.15 -0.38
N SER A 175 -22.64 -6.93 0.22
CA SER A 175 -22.08 -5.61 0.50
C SER A 175 -21.03 -5.14 -0.50
N ASN A 176 -20.71 -5.95 -1.52
CA ASN A 176 -19.59 -5.74 -2.45
C ASN A 176 -18.30 -5.35 -1.71
N SER A 177 -17.96 -6.13 -0.68
CA SER A 177 -16.83 -5.81 0.19
C SER A 177 -15.80 -6.93 0.29
N PHE A 178 -14.54 -6.52 0.30
CA PHE A 178 -13.38 -7.36 0.54
C PHE A 178 -12.77 -6.99 1.89
N SER A 179 -12.75 -7.94 2.82
CA SER A 179 -12.24 -7.70 4.17
C SER A 179 -11.46 -8.87 4.73
N GLY A 180 -10.63 -8.60 5.73
CA GLY A 180 -9.80 -9.62 6.36
C GLY A 180 -8.67 -9.03 7.19
N VAL A 181 -7.62 -9.82 7.34
CA VAL A 181 -6.43 -9.47 8.12
C VAL A 181 -5.19 -9.85 7.33
N THR A 182 -4.26 -8.91 7.18
CA THR A 182 -2.91 -9.21 6.66
C THR A 182 -1.91 -9.19 7.80
N SER A 183 -0.95 -10.10 7.79
CA SER A 183 0.05 -10.20 8.86
C SER A 183 1.44 -10.42 8.29
N LEU A 184 2.42 -9.77 8.91
CA LEU A 184 3.85 -9.98 8.62
C LEU A 184 4.40 -11.23 9.32
N ALA A 185 3.63 -11.84 10.22
CA ALA A 185 4.04 -13.06 10.91
C ALA A 185 4.17 -14.23 9.93
N ASN A 186 5.17 -15.09 10.18
CA ASN A 186 5.42 -16.32 9.42
C ASN A 186 5.53 -16.12 7.91
N ASN A 187 6.21 -15.04 7.50
CA ASN A 187 6.39 -14.65 6.10
C ASN A 187 5.11 -14.35 5.31
N GLY A 188 3.98 -14.13 5.99
CA GLY A 188 2.75 -13.67 5.35
C GLY A 188 2.87 -12.24 4.79
N GLY A 189 1.74 -11.70 4.34
CA GLY A 189 1.68 -10.30 3.96
C GLY A 189 0.73 -9.94 2.82
N PHE A 190 -0.08 -10.87 2.33
CA PHE A 190 -1.16 -10.51 1.42
C PHE A 190 -2.40 -11.40 1.59
N ALA A 191 -3.53 -10.83 1.19
CA ALA A 191 -4.79 -11.52 0.98
C ALA A 191 -5.35 -11.12 -0.39
N SER A 192 -5.82 -12.08 -1.17
CA SER A 192 -6.37 -11.82 -2.50
C SER A 192 -7.59 -12.68 -2.79
N ILE A 193 -8.54 -12.09 -3.49
CA ILE A 193 -9.72 -12.76 -4.04
C ILE A 193 -9.70 -12.62 -5.55
N ARG A 194 -10.02 -13.71 -6.27
CA ARG A 194 -9.86 -13.77 -7.73
C ARG A 194 -11.04 -14.46 -8.38
N TRP A 195 -11.62 -13.81 -9.37
CA TRP A 195 -12.66 -14.36 -10.23
C TRP A 195 -12.03 -14.84 -11.52
N ARG A 196 -12.02 -16.17 -11.70
CA ARG A 196 -11.59 -16.79 -12.95
C ARG A 196 -12.81 -16.99 -13.83
N PHE A 197 -12.78 -16.43 -15.04
CA PHE A 197 -13.89 -16.54 -15.96
C PHE A 197 -13.97 -17.97 -16.54
N ALA A 198 -15.19 -18.47 -16.72
CA ALA A 198 -15.43 -19.79 -17.30
C ALA A 198 -14.98 -19.87 -18.77
N SER A 199 -15.03 -18.74 -19.47
CA SER A 199 -14.52 -18.54 -20.82
C SER A 199 -13.72 -17.25 -20.89
N THR A 200 -12.84 -17.15 -21.88
CA THR A 200 -12.11 -15.92 -22.17
C THR A 200 -13.09 -14.78 -22.49
N GLN A 201 -12.89 -13.61 -21.89
CA GLN A 201 -13.71 -12.42 -22.08
C GLN A 201 -13.03 -11.46 -23.06
N ASN A 202 -13.82 -10.86 -23.96
CA ASN A 202 -13.36 -9.81 -24.85
C ASN A 202 -13.87 -8.45 -24.34
N TRP A 203 -12.96 -7.66 -23.79
CA TRP A 203 -13.17 -6.31 -23.28
C TRP A 203 -12.52 -5.24 -24.16
N SER A 204 -12.17 -5.56 -25.42
CA SER A 204 -11.49 -4.61 -26.33
C SER A 204 -12.31 -3.36 -26.66
N TYR A 205 -13.62 -3.39 -26.42
CA TYR A 205 -14.49 -2.23 -26.57
C TYR A 205 -14.40 -1.26 -25.38
N ALA A 206 -13.95 -1.73 -24.21
CA ALA A 206 -13.85 -0.96 -22.99
C ALA A 206 -12.50 -0.25 -22.87
N LYS A 207 -12.51 0.94 -22.26
CA LYS A 207 -11.31 1.71 -21.94
C LYS A 207 -10.61 1.20 -20.68
N GLY A 208 -11.35 0.58 -19.77
CA GLY A 208 -10.83 0.09 -18.51
C GLY A 208 -11.90 -0.33 -17.52
N ILE A 209 -11.50 -0.40 -16.24
CA ILE A 209 -12.36 -0.76 -15.11
C ILE A 209 -12.79 0.49 -14.35
N TYR A 210 -14.02 0.51 -13.88
CA TYR A 210 -14.48 1.55 -12.95
C TYR A 210 -14.88 0.98 -11.60
N ILE A 211 -14.79 1.82 -10.56
CA ILE A 211 -15.30 1.54 -9.21
C ILE A 211 -16.05 2.79 -8.71
N LYS A 212 -17.30 2.63 -8.26
CA LYS A 212 -18.13 3.69 -7.64
C LYS A 212 -18.27 3.45 -6.14
N GLY A 213 -18.41 4.55 -5.38
CA GLY A 213 -18.58 4.47 -3.92
C GLY A 213 -17.39 3.83 -3.20
N LEU A 214 -16.18 3.98 -3.76
CA LEU A 214 -14.97 3.38 -3.21
C LEU A 214 -14.67 3.90 -1.81
N THR A 215 -14.69 2.99 -0.84
CA THR A 215 -14.37 3.26 0.56
C THR A 215 -13.48 2.15 1.11
N HIS A 216 -12.57 2.48 2.01
CA HIS A 216 -11.70 1.48 2.62
C HIS A 216 -11.20 1.91 4.00
N SER A 217 -10.65 0.95 4.76
CA SER A 217 -9.98 1.22 6.02
C SER A 217 -8.72 2.06 5.80
N THR A 218 -8.35 2.84 6.81
CA THR A 218 -7.18 3.74 6.85
C THR A 218 -6.87 4.43 5.51
N PRO A 219 -7.73 5.32 4.98
CA PRO A 219 -7.61 5.81 3.61
C PRO A 219 -6.30 6.50 3.23
N GLU A 220 -5.65 7.12 4.22
CA GLU A 220 -4.36 7.80 4.06
C GLU A 220 -3.18 6.83 3.88
N GLU A 221 -3.36 5.54 4.18
CA GLU A 221 -2.28 4.54 4.22
C GLU A 221 -2.57 3.31 3.36
N HIS A 222 -3.78 2.74 3.47
CA HIS A 222 -4.13 1.51 2.80
C HIS A 222 -4.30 1.72 1.31
N THR A 223 -3.56 0.95 0.53
CA THR A 223 -3.74 0.83 -0.91
C THR A 223 -4.09 -0.60 -1.27
N PHE A 224 -4.89 -0.77 -2.30
CA PHE A 224 -5.34 -2.06 -2.80
C PHE A 224 -4.87 -2.25 -4.23
N SER A 225 -4.88 -3.47 -4.73
CA SER A 225 -4.53 -3.74 -6.13
C SER A 225 -5.67 -4.41 -6.86
N ILE A 226 -5.91 -3.98 -8.11
CA ILE A 226 -6.61 -4.78 -9.10
C ILE A 226 -5.60 -5.67 -9.80
N LEU A 227 -5.94 -6.95 -9.94
CA LEU A 227 -5.21 -7.92 -10.72
C LEU A 227 -5.99 -8.26 -11.97
N LEU A 228 -5.28 -8.36 -13.10
CA LEU A 228 -5.82 -8.89 -14.34
C LEU A 228 -4.91 -9.97 -14.90
N LYS A 229 -5.53 -10.94 -15.58
CA LYS A 229 -4.83 -11.88 -16.45
C LYS A 229 -5.46 -11.91 -17.82
N ASP A 230 -4.61 -12.01 -18.81
CA ASP A 230 -4.97 -12.40 -20.16
C ASP A 230 -4.46 -13.83 -20.46
N ASP A 231 -4.66 -14.27 -21.70
CA ASP A 231 -4.22 -15.59 -22.17
C ASP A 231 -2.70 -15.77 -22.15
N MET A 232 -1.91 -14.69 -22.19
CA MET A 232 -0.46 -14.77 -22.02
C MET A 232 -0.08 -15.09 -20.57
N CYS A 233 -0.77 -14.49 -19.60
CA CYS A 233 -0.58 -14.82 -18.19
C CYS A 233 -0.91 -16.29 -17.87
N GLU A 234 -1.76 -16.96 -18.65
CA GLU A 234 -2.02 -18.40 -18.50
C GLU A 234 -0.84 -19.27 -18.96
N ARG A 235 0.00 -18.76 -19.88
CA ARG A 235 1.19 -19.46 -20.38
C ARG A 235 2.39 -19.28 -19.48
N ILE A 236 2.43 -18.19 -18.72
CA ILE A 236 3.53 -17.86 -17.81
C ILE A 236 3.05 -18.08 -16.38
N ARG A 237 3.55 -19.14 -15.72
CA ARG A 237 3.10 -19.50 -14.37
C ARG A 237 3.24 -18.33 -13.40
N PHE A 238 2.17 -18.09 -12.64
CA PHE A 238 2.07 -17.04 -11.62
C PHE A 238 2.19 -15.61 -12.16
N ALA A 239 2.09 -15.42 -13.48
CA ALA A 239 2.06 -14.09 -14.07
C ALA A 239 0.68 -13.42 -13.89
N ASN A 240 0.70 -12.11 -13.75
CA ASN A 240 -0.47 -11.25 -13.73
C ASN A 240 -0.06 -9.81 -14.04
N PHE A 241 -1.03 -8.97 -14.42
CA PHE A 241 -0.90 -7.53 -14.37
C PHE A 241 -1.50 -7.02 -13.06
N LYS A 242 -0.85 -6.04 -12.46
CA LYS A 242 -1.24 -5.49 -11.16
C LYS A 242 -1.18 -3.97 -11.21
N VAL A 243 -2.24 -3.34 -10.73
CA VAL A 243 -2.33 -1.88 -10.60
C VAL A 243 -2.82 -1.54 -9.20
N VAL A 244 -2.12 -0.61 -8.56
CA VAL A 244 -2.46 -0.09 -7.22
C VAL A 244 -3.50 1.03 -7.33
N PHE A 245 -4.45 1.07 -6.39
CA PHE A 245 -5.45 2.12 -6.28
C PHE A 245 -5.82 2.43 -4.81
N ALA A 246 -6.38 3.62 -4.59
CA ALA A 246 -6.86 4.08 -3.29
C ALA A 246 -7.87 5.24 -3.46
N ASN A 247 -8.56 5.62 -2.37
CA ASN A 247 -9.37 6.84 -2.27
C ASN A 247 -9.04 7.61 -0.98
N PRO A 248 -7.82 8.18 -0.87
CA PRO A 248 -7.37 8.82 0.37
C PRO A 248 -8.23 10.04 0.74
N GLU A 249 -8.67 10.80 -0.27
CA GLU A 249 -9.48 12.00 -0.08
C GLU A 249 -10.97 11.71 0.18
N LYS A 250 -11.38 10.43 0.15
CA LYS A 250 -12.76 9.98 0.36
C LYS A 250 -13.76 10.69 -0.55
N VAL A 251 -13.36 10.94 -1.79
CA VAL A 251 -14.21 11.61 -2.73
C VAL A 251 -15.19 10.62 -3.36
N ASP A 252 -16.38 11.09 -3.71
CA ASP A 252 -17.48 10.25 -4.23
C ASP A 252 -17.47 10.11 -5.76
N GLN A 253 -16.36 10.47 -6.42
CA GLN A 253 -16.24 10.27 -7.86
C GLN A 253 -15.91 8.80 -8.18
N PRO A 254 -16.36 8.29 -9.35
CA PRO A 254 -15.90 7.01 -9.84
C PRO A 254 -14.38 7.00 -10.02
N LEU A 255 -13.74 5.97 -9.49
CA LEU A 255 -12.37 5.62 -9.83
C LEU A 255 -12.37 4.97 -11.21
N LEU A 256 -11.63 5.53 -12.17
CA LEU A 256 -11.43 4.93 -13.49
C LEU A 256 -9.99 4.43 -13.58
N ILE A 257 -9.83 3.16 -13.96
CA ILE A 257 -8.54 2.49 -14.11
C ILE A 257 -8.42 2.06 -15.57
N PRO A 258 -7.76 2.86 -16.42
CA PRO A 258 -7.61 2.56 -17.84
C PRO A 258 -6.81 1.28 -18.08
N PHE A 259 -7.11 0.50 -19.13
CA PHE A 259 -6.29 -0.67 -19.46
C PHE A 259 -4.84 -0.32 -19.80
N SER A 260 -4.57 0.91 -20.25
CA SER A 260 -3.23 1.40 -20.54
C SER A 260 -2.30 1.47 -19.32
N VAL A 261 -2.83 1.44 -18.09
CA VAL A 261 -2.00 1.39 -16.88
C VAL A 261 -1.53 -0.03 -16.55
N PHE A 262 -2.14 -1.07 -17.14
CA PHE A 262 -1.69 -2.46 -17.05
C PHE A 262 -0.61 -2.76 -18.10
N ASN A 263 0.51 -2.05 -18.02
CA ASN A 263 1.57 -2.09 -19.03
C ASN A 263 2.77 -2.97 -18.67
N GLN A 264 2.81 -3.49 -17.44
CA GLN A 264 3.91 -4.28 -16.93
C GLN A 264 3.37 -5.58 -16.32
N MET A 265 3.69 -6.71 -16.94
CA MET A 265 3.41 -8.01 -16.35
C MET A 265 4.39 -8.29 -15.21
N GLU A 266 3.91 -8.92 -14.15
CA GLU A 266 4.72 -9.36 -13.02
C GLU A 266 4.60 -10.87 -12.80
N GLN A 267 5.70 -11.51 -12.39
CA GLN A 267 5.75 -12.89 -11.92
C GLN A 267 6.25 -12.91 -10.49
N MET A 268 5.45 -13.46 -9.57
CA MET A 268 5.79 -13.56 -8.14
C MET A 268 6.26 -12.22 -7.53
N GLY A 269 5.64 -11.11 -7.95
CA GLY A 269 5.94 -9.76 -7.48
C GLY A 269 7.15 -9.10 -8.15
N SER A 270 7.79 -9.75 -9.12
CA SER A 270 8.89 -9.17 -9.91
C SER A 270 8.42 -8.82 -11.32
N ALA A 271 8.79 -7.64 -11.82
CA ALA A 271 8.48 -7.22 -13.18
C ALA A 271 9.15 -8.14 -14.22
N LEU A 272 8.37 -8.59 -15.21
CA LEU A 272 8.87 -9.35 -16.35
C LEU A 272 9.35 -8.40 -17.45
N VAL A 273 10.67 -8.30 -17.61
CA VAL A 273 11.31 -7.48 -18.65
C VAL A 273 10.91 -7.98 -20.03
N GLY A 274 10.46 -7.07 -20.90
CA GLY A 274 10.04 -7.38 -22.27
C GLY A 274 8.67 -8.05 -22.37
N SER A 275 7.90 -8.10 -21.28
CA SER A 275 6.51 -8.57 -21.33
C SER A 275 5.62 -7.66 -22.18
N PRO A 276 4.61 -8.22 -22.88
CA PRO A 276 3.64 -7.41 -23.59
C PRO A 276 2.74 -6.64 -22.61
N ALA A 277 2.12 -5.57 -23.10
CA ALA A 277 1.03 -4.90 -22.39
C ALA A 277 -0.21 -5.81 -22.32
N PHE A 278 -1.10 -5.54 -21.37
CA PHE A 278 -2.34 -6.28 -21.18
C PHE A 278 -3.19 -6.35 -22.45
N ASN A 279 -3.65 -7.56 -22.79
CA ASN A 279 -4.53 -7.80 -23.93
C ASN A 279 -6.01 -7.87 -23.51
N PRO A 280 -6.82 -6.81 -23.76
CA PRO A 280 -8.22 -6.79 -23.37
C PRO A 280 -9.10 -7.72 -24.24
N VAL A 281 -8.59 -8.28 -25.34
CA VAL A 281 -9.37 -9.21 -26.19
C VAL A 281 -9.50 -10.59 -25.54
N ALA A 282 -8.59 -10.93 -24.61
CA ALA A 282 -8.44 -12.29 -24.13
C ALA A 282 -8.34 -12.40 -22.60
N VAL A 283 -9.23 -11.73 -21.86
CA VAL A 283 -9.17 -11.66 -20.39
C VAL A 283 -9.66 -12.97 -19.75
N THR A 284 -8.91 -13.47 -18.76
CA THR A 284 -9.19 -14.77 -18.11
C THR A 284 -9.47 -14.66 -16.61
N GLU A 285 -8.97 -13.62 -15.94
CA GLU A 285 -9.11 -13.46 -14.49
C GLU A 285 -9.11 -11.97 -14.12
N ILE A 286 -9.93 -11.62 -13.13
CA ILE A 286 -9.87 -10.35 -12.41
C ILE A 286 -9.75 -10.63 -10.92
N GLY A 287 -9.04 -9.80 -10.16
CA GLY A 287 -8.92 -9.98 -8.72
C GLY A 287 -8.69 -8.68 -7.96
N LEU A 288 -8.90 -8.77 -6.65
CA LEU A 288 -8.55 -7.75 -5.68
C LEU A 288 -7.48 -8.29 -4.75
N MET A 289 -6.62 -7.40 -4.25
CA MET A 289 -5.56 -7.77 -3.32
C MET A 289 -5.29 -6.66 -2.31
N ALA A 290 -5.17 -7.08 -1.06
CA ALA A 290 -4.59 -6.33 0.05
C ALA A 290 -3.20 -6.88 0.29
N ILE A 291 -2.17 -6.02 0.28
CA ILE A 291 -0.78 -6.45 0.38
C ILE A 291 0.05 -5.44 1.19
N LYS A 292 1.03 -5.98 1.90
CA LYS A 292 2.11 -5.18 2.52
C LYS A 292 2.87 -4.37 1.46
N PRO A 293 3.49 -3.24 1.82
CA PRO A 293 3.58 -2.69 3.18
C PRO A 293 2.37 -1.85 3.59
N THR A 294 1.48 -1.50 2.67
CA THR A 294 0.42 -0.52 2.95
C THR A 294 -0.76 -1.09 3.71
N VAL A 295 -1.05 -2.39 3.56
CA VAL A 295 -2.11 -3.06 4.31
C VAL A 295 -1.46 -4.09 5.22
N VAL A 296 -1.47 -3.78 6.53
CA VAL A 296 -1.00 -4.65 7.62
C VAL A 296 -2.00 -4.53 8.76
N GLY A 297 -2.46 -5.68 9.27
CA GLY A 297 -3.56 -5.76 10.24
C GLY A 297 -4.92 -5.89 9.55
N ASP A 298 -5.96 -5.47 10.26
CA ASP A 298 -7.35 -5.54 9.80
C ASP A 298 -7.57 -4.59 8.63
N PHE A 299 -8.23 -5.09 7.59
CA PHE A 299 -8.58 -4.30 6.43
C PHE A 299 -10.01 -4.52 5.98
N TRP A 300 -10.54 -3.49 5.34
CA TRP A 300 -11.83 -3.51 4.68
C TRP A 300 -11.77 -2.61 3.44
N LEU A 301 -12.35 -3.07 2.35
CA LEU A 301 -12.53 -2.38 1.07
C LEU A 301 -13.96 -2.63 0.63
N GLY A 302 -14.70 -1.57 0.32
CA GLY A 302 -16.07 -1.67 -0.19
C GLY A 302 -16.32 -0.69 -1.31
N PHE A 303 -17.25 -1.04 -2.18
CA PHE A 303 -17.71 -0.19 -3.26
C PHE A 303 -19.15 -0.52 -3.61
N SER A 304 -19.90 0.46 -4.10
CA SER A 304 -21.31 0.25 -4.46
C SER A 304 -21.46 -0.50 -5.77
N GLU A 305 -20.55 -0.25 -6.72
CA GLU A 305 -20.60 -0.82 -8.06
C GLU A 305 -19.20 -0.85 -8.68
N TRP A 306 -18.94 -1.85 -9.51
CA TRP A 306 -17.72 -1.95 -10.30
C TRP A 306 -17.98 -2.70 -11.61
N GLY A 307 -17.17 -2.44 -12.62
CA GLY A 307 -17.41 -2.96 -13.96
C GLY A 307 -16.49 -2.36 -15.00
N LEU A 308 -16.93 -2.36 -16.25
CA LEU A 308 -16.20 -1.80 -17.38
C LEU A 308 -16.74 -0.42 -17.75
N TYR A 309 -15.87 0.46 -18.27
CA TYR A 309 -16.30 1.74 -18.82
C TYR A 309 -15.80 1.94 -20.25
N THR A 310 -16.57 2.71 -21.01
CA THR A 310 -16.31 3.07 -22.42
C THR A 310 -16.25 4.58 -22.59
#